data_AF-A0A9D5ZT45-F1
#
_entry.id   AF-A0A9D5ZT45-F1
#
_cell.length_a   1.000
_cell.length_b   1.000
_cell.length_c   1.000
_cell.angle_alpha   90.00
_cell.angle_beta   90.00
_cell.angle_gamma   90.00
#
_symmetry.space_group_name_H-M   'P 1'
#
loop_
_entity.id
_entity.type
_entity.pdbx_description
1 polymer ?
#
loop_
_entity_poly.entity_id
_entity_poly.type
_entity_poly.pdbx_seq_one_letter_code
_entity_poly.pdbx_strand_id
1 'polypeptide(L)'
;HQAVLSAVKYAKTLSKDVFAVYVCIDPEATKKVKTTWCKLFPEVSLIVLDSPYRSITQPLLEFIDEVHNDHPNGIITVILPELVPSKWWHHLLHNNTALFIKGLLLFKKGIVSTSLPFHLK
;
A
#
# COMPACT_ATOMS: atom_id res chain seq x y z
N HIS A 1 6.28 9.15 8.81
CA HIS A 1 7.07 9.17 7.55
C HIS A 1 8.14 8.06 7.45
N GLN A 2 8.80 7.62 8.52
CA GLN A 2 9.87 6.59 8.45
C GLN A 2 9.41 5.21 7.91
N ALA A 3 8.19 4.77 8.23
CA ALA A 3 7.64 3.52 7.70
C ALA A 3 7.55 3.53 6.16
N VAL A 4 7.00 4.60 5.59
CA VAL A 4 6.85 4.79 4.13
C VAL A 4 8.21 4.86 3.44
N LEU A 5 9.18 5.59 4.01
CA LEU A 5 10.55 5.63 3.51
C LEU A 5 11.20 4.24 3.44
N SER A 6 11.00 3.43 4.48
CA SER A 6 11.55 2.08 4.54
C SER A 6 10.86 1.16 3.51
N ALA A 7 9.53 1.30 3.35
CA ALA A 7 8.76 0.56 2.35
C ALA A 7 9.20 0.87 0.92
N VAL A 8 9.36 2.15 0.57
CA VAL A 8 9.84 2.55 -0.76
C VAL A 8 11.27 2.06 -1.02
N LYS A 9 12.17 2.20 -0.04
CA LYS A 9 13.54 1.68 -0.16
C LYS A 9 13.54 0.18 -0.40
N TYR A 10 12.77 -0.57 0.39
CA TYR A 10 12.64 -2.02 0.22
C TYR A 10 12.07 -2.37 -1.16
N ALA A 11 11.00 -1.70 -1.61
CA ALA A 11 10.41 -1.91 -2.93
C ALA A 11 11.45 -1.74 -4.06
N LYS A 12 12.27 -0.69 -3.99
CA LYS A 12 13.33 -0.41 -4.96
C LYS A 12 14.46 -1.44 -4.97
N THR A 13 14.61 -2.26 -3.92
CA THR A 13 15.55 -3.39 -3.94
C THR A 13 15.01 -4.61 -4.69
N LEU A 14 13.68 -4.71 -4.82
CA LEU A 14 13.01 -5.84 -5.47
C LEU A 14 12.76 -5.59 -6.96
N SER A 15 12.42 -4.36 -7.33
CA SER A 15 12.07 -4.01 -8.71
C SER A 15 12.46 -2.57 -9.06
N LYS A 16 12.67 -2.31 -10.36
CA LYS A 16 12.76 -0.95 -10.92
C LYS A 16 11.38 -0.36 -11.23
N ASP A 17 10.40 -1.22 -11.45
CA ASP A 17 9.01 -0.84 -11.68
C ASP A 17 8.28 -0.83 -10.33
N VAL A 18 8.21 0.37 -9.74
CA VAL A 18 7.64 0.60 -8.41
C VAL A 18 6.74 1.83 -8.49
N PHE A 19 5.51 1.67 -8.03
CA PHE A 19 4.57 2.74 -7.82
C PHE A 19 3.99 2.64 -6.41
N ALA A 20 3.64 3.79 -5.85
CA ALA A 20 2.92 3.88 -4.59
C ALA A 20 1.44 4.10 -4.86
N VAL A 21 0.59 3.45 -4.08
CA VAL A 21 -0.86 3.57 -4.18
C VAL A 21 -1.39 4.30 -2.96
N TYR A 22 -2.23 5.31 -3.18
CA TYR A 22 -2.92 6.05 -2.15
C TYR A 22 -4.41 6.13 -2.45
N VAL A 23 -5.25 5.73 -1.51
CA VAL A 23 -6.70 5.82 -1.66
C VAL A 23 -7.20 7.17 -1.13
N CYS A 24 -7.76 7.98 -2.02
CA CYS A 24 -8.30 9.31 -1.74
C CYS A 24 -9.63 9.18 -0.99
N ILE A 25 -9.64 9.60 0.28
CA ILE A 25 -10.85 9.74 1.10
C ILE A 25 -11.25 11.22 1.25
N ASP A 26 -10.27 12.12 1.24
CA ASP A 26 -10.44 13.57 1.28
C ASP A 26 -9.55 14.24 0.21
N PRO A 27 -10.13 14.93 -0.79
CA PRO A 27 -9.39 15.60 -1.85
C PRO A 27 -8.36 16.63 -1.35
N GLU A 28 -8.62 17.33 -0.25
CA GLU A 28 -7.68 18.33 0.28
C GLU A 28 -6.46 17.67 0.92
N ALA A 29 -6.67 16.65 1.74
CA ALA A 29 -5.58 15.82 2.28
C ALA A 29 -4.76 15.17 1.15
N THR A 30 -5.41 14.65 0.12
CA THR A 30 -4.76 14.03 -1.04
C THR A 30 -3.80 14.98 -1.76
N LYS A 31 -4.18 16.25 -1.93
CA LYS A 31 -3.27 17.25 -2.52
C LYS A 31 -1.99 17.41 -1.70
N LYS A 32 -2.12 17.49 -0.36
CA LYS A 32 -0.96 17.60 0.54
C LYS A 32 -0.06 16.37 0.46
N VAL A 33 -0.65 15.17 0.42
CA VAL A 33 0.07 13.90 0.26
C VAL A 33 0.83 13.89 -1.07
N LYS A 34 0.17 14.24 -2.18
CA LYS A 34 0.80 14.28 -3.51
C LYS A 34 1.97 15.24 -3.56
N THR A 35 1.81 16.47 -3.06
CA THR A 35 2.91 17.45 -3.01
C THR A 35 4.08 16.97 -2.16
N THR A 36 3.80 16.34 -1.01
CA THR A 36 4.85 15.80 -0.14
C THR A 36 5.54 14.60 -0.78
N TRP A 37 4.79 13.74 -1.47
CA TRP A 37 5.32 12.58 -2.17
C TRP A 37 6.29 12.96 -3.27
N CYS A 38 5.90 13.89 -4.15
CA CYS A 38 6.77 14.36 -5.24
C CYS A 38 8.09 14.96 -4.72
N LYS A 39 8.10 15.53 -3.51
CA LYS A 39 9.33 16.04 -2.88
C LYS A 39 10.22 14.93 -2.30
N LEU A 40 9.62 13.85 -1.79
CA LEU A 40 10.35 12.77 -1.12
C LEU A 40 10.81 11.66 -2.07
N PHE A 41 9.99 11.33 -3.07
CA PHE A 41 10.20 10.22 -4.01
C PHE A 41 9.83 10.64 -5.44
N PRO A 42 10.57 11.57 -6.05
CA PRO A 42 10.28 12.03 -7.41
C PRO A 42 10.35 10.92 -8.46
N GLU A 43 11.10 9.85 -8.19
CA GLU A 43 11.27 8.70 -9.09
C GLU A 43 10.21 7.61 -8.92
N VAL A 44 9.32 7.71 -7.92
CA VAL A 44 8.27 6.71 -7.66
C VAL A 44 6.92 7.35 -7.92
N SER A 45 6.21 6.85 -8.93
CA SER A 45 4.87 7.34 -9.28
C SER A 45 3.90 7.11 -8.12
N LEU A 46 3.12 8.14 -7.78
CA LEU A 46 2.01 8.02 -6.82
C LEU A 46 0.69 7.92 -7.59
N ILE A 47 0.06 6.76 -7.51
CA ILE A 47 -1.25 6.47 -8.07
C ILE A 47 -2.29 6.78 -6.99
N VAL A 48 -3.20 7.68 -7.31
CA VAL A 48 -4.28 8.08 -6.41
C VAL A 48 -5.55 7.41 -6.90
N LEU A 49 -6.13 6.54 -6.07
CA LEU A 49 -7.39 5.87 -6.35
C LEU A 49 -8.52 6.63 -5.68
N ASP A 50 -9.55 6.99 -6.42
CA ASP A 50 -10.73 7.62 -5.85
C ASP A 50 -11.57 6.59 -5.07
N SER A 51 -12.03 6.99 -3.88
CA SER A 51 -12.89 6.15 -3.05
C SER A 51 -14.29 6.76 -2.91
N PRO A 52 -15.21 6.46 -3.84
CA PRO A 52 -16.56 7.02 -3.81
C PRO A 52 -17.36 6.63 -2.55
N TYR A 53 -16.98 5.55 -1.87
CA TYR A 53 -17.67 5.03 -0.68
C TYR A 53 -16.83 5.08 0.61
N ARG A 54 -15.69 5.79 0.60
CA ARG A 54 -14.68 5.74 1.69
C ARG A 54 -14.18 4.33 2.01
N SER A 55 -14.37 3.39 1.09
CA SER A 55 -13.82 2.04 1.15
C SER A 55 -12.38 2.05 0.63
N ILE A 56 -11.44 1.51 1.41
CA ILE A 56 -10.03 1.41 1.02
C ILE A 56 -9.78 0.11 0.25
N THR A 57 -10.40 -0.98 0.69
CA THR A 57 -10.12 -2.33 0.21
C THR A 57 -10.54 -2.53 -1.24
N GLN A 58 -11.76 -2.11 -1.59
CA GLN A 58 -12.31 -2.33 -2.93
C GLN A 58 -11.49 -1.66 -4.04
N PRO A 59 -11.24 -0.34 -4.01
CA PRO A 59 -10.47 0.30 -5.07
C PRO A 59 -9.04 -0.24 -5.17
N LEU A 60 -8.44 -0.62 -4.04
CA LEU A 60 -7.11 -1.24 -4.03
C LEU A 60 -7.10 -2.60 -4.74
N LEU A 61 -8.09 -3.46 -4.48
CA LEU A 61 -8.17 -4.77 -5.12
C LEU A 61 -8.47 -4.66 -6.61
N GLU A 62 -9.38 -3.78 -7.00
CA GLU A 62 -9.68 -3.49 -8.40
C GLU A 62 -8.44 -3.04 -9.15
N PHE A 63 -7.66 -2.13 -8.55
CA PHE A 63 -6.40 -1.66 -9.13
C PHE A 63 -5.34 -2.76 -9.22
N ILE A 64 -5.19 -3.60 -8.19
CA ILE A 64 -4.26 -4.74 -8.23
C ILE A 64 -4.65 -5.72 -9.34
N ASP A 65 -5.95 -5.96 -9.54
CA ASP A 65 -6.46 -6.83 -10.59
C ASP A 65 -6.22 -6.24 -11.98
N GLU A 66 -6.39 -4.93 -12.16
CA GLU A 66 -6.04 -4.23 -13.40
C GLU A 66 -4.56 -4.41 -13.75
N VAL A 67 -3.65 -4.13 -12.81
CA VAL A 67 -2.20 -4.33 -13.00
C VAL A 67 -1.86 -5.79 -13.27
N HIS A 68 -2.56 -6.74 -12.63
CA HIS A 68 -2.33 -8.16 -12.87
C HIS A 68 -2.77 -8.60 -14.27
N ASN A 69 -3.89 -8.07 -14.75
CA ASN A 69 -4.40 -8.39 -16.09
C ASN A 69 -3.52 -7.82 -17.20
N ASP A 70 -2.88 -6.67 -16.98
CA ASP A 70 -1.90 -6.10 -17.89
C ASP A 70 -0.58 -6.89 -17.92
N HIS A 71 -0.30 -7.66 -16.87
CA HIS A 71 0.90 -8.47 -16.70
C HIS A 71 0.57 -9.92 -16.28
N PRO A 72 -0.12 -10.71 -17.13
CA PRO A 72 -0.70 -12.00 -16.73
C PRO A 72 0.34 -13.07 -16.33
N ASN A 73 1.58 -12.92 -16.79
CA ASN A 73 2.71 -13.80 -16.43
C ASN A 73 3.64 -13.18 -15.37
N GLY A 74 3.34 -11.98 -14.90
CA GLY A 74 4.14 -11.24 -13.92
C GLY A 74 3.80 -11.63 -12.48
N ILE A 75 4.74 -11.36 -11.57
CA ILE A 75 4.50 -11.45 -10.12
C ILE A 75 4.40 -10.04 -9.57
N ILE A 76 3.26 -9.72 -8.97
CA ILE A 76 3.03 -8.44 -8.29
C ILE A 76 3.36 -8.63 -6.81
N THR A 77 4.27 -7.81 -6.29
CA THR A 77 4.55 -7.77 -4.84
C THR A 77 3.89 -6.56 -4.21
N VAL A 78 2.87 -6.79 -3.39
CA VAL A 78 2.17 -5.77 -2.62
C VAL A 78 2.87 -5.62 -1.27
N ILE A 79 3.54 -4.48 -1.06
CA ILE A 79 4.24 -4.17 0.19
C ILE A 79 3.30 -3.35 1.08
N LEU A 80 2.94 -3.91 2.23
CA LEU A 80 2.09 -3.28 3.22
C LEU A 80 2.96 -2.85 4.42
N PRO A 81 3.20 -1.54 4.63
CA PRO A 81 3.85 -1.06 5.83
C PRO A 81 2.90 -1.24 7.03
N GLU A 82 3.31 -2.04 8.00
CA GLU A 82 2.51 -2.30 9.21
C GLU A 82 3.11 -1.60 10.40
N LEU A 83 2.35 -0.69 11.01
CA LEU A 83 2.74 -0.09 12.29
C LEU A 83 2.60 -1.14 13.39
N VAL A 84 3.71 -1.47 14.05
CA VAL A 84 3.74 -2.36 15.22
C VAL A 84 3.82 -1.50 16.47
N PRO A 85 2.70 -1.27 17.20
CA PRO A 85 2.73 -0.51 18.45
C PRO A 85 3.32 -1.34 19.59
N SER A 86 3.85 -0.65 20.61
CA SER A 86 4.46 -1.27 21.80
C SER A 86 3.48 -2.01 22.73
N LYS A 87 2.16 -1.79 22.60
CA LYS A 87 1.10 -2.51 23.33
C LYS A 87 0.09 -3.10 22.34
N TRP A 88 0.21 -4.39 22.05
CA TRP A 88 -0.57 -5.09 21.02
C TRP A 88 -2.06 -5.30 21.38
N TRP A 89 -2.42 -5.27 22.67
CA TRP A 89 -3.79 -5.55 23.15
C TRP A 89 -4.77 -4.36 23.10
N HIS A 90 -4.33 -3.10 22.90
CA HIS A 90 -5.26 -1.95 22.84
C HIS A 90 -5.87 -1.68 21.45
N HIS A 91 -5.41 -2.36 20.38
CA HIS A 91 -5.84 -2.05 19.01
C HIS A 91 -6.09 -3.28 18.10
N LEU A 92 -6.30 -4.46 18.67
CA LEU A 92 -6.71 -5.67 17.91
C LEU A 92 -8.02 -5.47 17.09
N LEU A 93 -8.71 -4.33 17.25
CA LEU A 93 -9.90 -3.94 16.47
C LEU A 93 -9.65 -2.93 15.34
N HIS A 94 -8.49 -2.27 15.26
CA HIS A 94 -8.28 -1.15 14.33
C HIS A 94 -7.36 -1.45 13.13
N ASN A 95 -6.57 -2.55 13.15
CA ASN A 95 -5.69 -2.93 12.03
C ASN A 95 -6.24 -4.09 11.17
N ASN A 96 -7.56 -4.34 11.24
CA ASN A 96 -8.20 -5.46 10.56
C ASN A 96 -8.15 -5.35 9.03
N THR A 97 -8.03 -4.14 8.48
CA THR A 97 -8.02 -3.91 7.03
C THR A 97 -6.79 -4.54 6.36
N ALA A 98 -5.60 -4.43 6.94
CA ALA A 98 -4.39 -5.02 6.36
C ALA A 98 -4.43 -6.56 6.37
N LEU A 99 -4.87 -7.15 7.48
CA LEU A 99 -5.04 -8.60 7.59
C LEU A 99 -6.09 -9.12 6.61
N PHE A 100 -7.22 -8.41 6.48
CA PHE A 100 -8.25 -8.73 5.51
C PHE A 100 -7.75 -8.64 4.06
N ILE A 101 -7.06 -7.56 3.70
CA ILE A 101 -6.45 -7.40 2.37
C ILE A 101 -5.50 -8.57 2.09
N LYS A 102 -4.56 -8.89 2.99
CA LYS A 102 -3.64 -10.02 2.80
C LYS A 102 -4.38 -11.34 2.61
N GLY A 103 -5.42 -11.58 3.41
CA GLY A 103 -6.27 -12.75 3.29
C GLY A 103 -6.89 -12.87 1.89
N LEU A 104 -7.36 -11.77 1.32
CA LEU A 104 -7.90 -11.74 -0.04
C LEU A 104 -6.81 -11.92 -1.11
N LEU A 105 -5.65 -11.27 -0.95
CA LEU A 105 -4.54 -11.38 -1.90
C LEU A 105 -3.94 -12.79 -1.95
N LEU A 106 -3.97 -13.55 -0.85
CA LEU A 106 -3.46 -14.92 -0.77
C LEU A 106 -4.14 -15.87 -1.78
N PHE A 107 -5.42 -15.62 -2.11
CA PHE A 107 -6.17 -16.44 -3.05
C PHE A 107 -6.01 -16.01 -4.51
N LYS A 108 -5.23 -14.95 -4.79
CA LYS A 108 -4.95 -14.49 -6.15
C LYS A 108 -3.60 -15.04 -6.63
N LYS A 109 -3.59 -15.69 -7.80
CA LYS A 109 -2.36 -16.20 -8.42
C LYS A 109 -1.46 -15.04 -8.85
N GLY A 110 -0.14 -15.23 -8.77
CA GLY A 110 0.82 -14.20 -9.21
C GLY A 110 0.90 -12.96 -8.29
N ILE A 111 0.24 -12.97 -7.14
CA ILE A 111 0.29 -11.86 -6.18
C ILE A 111 0.95 -12.32 -4.88
N VAL A 112 1.97 -11.58 -4.45
CA VAL A 112 2.70 -11.78 -3.20
C VAL A 112 2.43 -10.60 -2.28
N SER A 113 1.95 -10.84 -1.07
CA SER A 113 1.82 -9.78 -0.06
C SER A 113 2.99 -9.84 0.92
N THR A 114 3.70 -8.72 1.07
CA THR A 114 4.83 -8.58 2.02
C THR A 114 4.48 -7.58 3.10
N SER A 115 4.71 -7.96 4.35
CA SER A 115 4.45 -7.11 5.51
C SER A 115 5.77 -6.49 5.93
N LEU A 116 5.84 -5.16 5.95
CA LEU A 116 7.04 -4.47 6.44
C LEU A 116 6.75 -3.88 7.83
N PRO A 117 7.16 -4.56 8.92
CA PRO A 117 6.88 -4.09 10.26
C PRO A 117 7.68 -2.83 10.58
N PHE A 118 7.00 -1.80 11.06
CA PHE A 118 7.60 -0.57 11.55
C PHE A 118 7.33 -0.44 13.05
N HIS A 119 8.40 -0.61 13.84
CA HIS A 119 8.35 -0.50 15.29
C HIS A 119 8.53 0.97 15.68
N LEU A 120 7.52 1.55 16.32
CA LEU A 120 7.63 2.86 16.95
C LEU A 120 8.55 2.72 18.16
N LYS A 121 9.66 3.46 18.19
CA LYS A 121 10.50 3.60 19.38
C LYS A 121 9.87 4.55 20.38
#